data_AF-A0A3M7B657-F1
#
_entry.id   AF-A0A3M7B657-F1
#
_cell.length_a   1.000
_cell.length_b   1.000
_cell.length_c   1.000
_cell.angle_alpha   90.00
_cell.angle_beta   90.00
_cell.angle_gamma   90.00
#
_symmetry.space_group_name_H-M   'P 1'
#
loop_
_entity.id
_entity.type
_entity.pdbx_description
1 polymer ?
#
loop_
_entity_poly.entity_id
_entity_poly.type
_entity_poly.pdbx_seq_one_letter_code
_entity_poly.pdbx_strand_id
1 'polypeptide(L)'
;MQSEPFWNGTYWPDTIQWIGAFLNTLVASSERFFTSAVETENAASSGAYSPSVSDQAEIVKYYSDVQAYFDTEDVIQIFDAAYDDAQWVVLEWLEAIRFLYQYDTYASSELGKADIARFAHRAHIFYNIVQDQFDTSLCEGGITWNPSLAPYKNAITNELFLSSSIAMYLYYPGDNNTDPYPSPAYMNATNTTLPALPPLAAHDPVLLSNAIREYSWFKSHNFTNAQGLVVDGFHVSEGQTACDERNEMVYTYNQGVLLSGLRQLWEATGDIQYLIEGYAFVETVINATGWYANSGSLGEEAGRWAGLGRNGIMEDYCDAPANCSQDNQIFKGIYFHHLDIFCETLPTRAALIDGVTFTASPELAAEHAGKCRAYLPWIRHNARAALATRNDTGVSWPAYAVPKPEGSVDEKNEAWVLNEAPWKCRGWHCHEGRQGSRAGALVAGNLMRARSARSRDVNDEGRGRTVETQGSGVAVVKAAYNVGRIDWHYG
;
A
#
# COMPACT_ATOMS: atom_id res chain seq x y z
N MET A 1 -25.93 14.29 -1.16
CA MET A 1 -24.78 13.99 -0.28
C MET A 1 -23.82 15.18 -0.34
N GLN A 2 -23.54 15.81 0.79
CA GLN A 2 -22.80 17.07 0.88
C GLN A 2 -21.38 16.93 0.32
N SER A 3 -20.99 17.94 -0.47
CA SER A 3 -19.70 18.17 -1.10
C SER A 3 -18.67 18.69 -0.09
N GLU A 4 -18.40 17.92 0.96
CA GLU A 4 -17.25 18.23 1.81
C GLU A 4 -15.99 17.73 1.06
N PRO A 5 -14.97 18.59 0.86
CA PRO A 5 -13.72 18.19 0.25
C PRO A 5 -12.97 17.20 1.15
N PHE A 6 -12.13 16.34 0.55
CA PHE A 6 -11.27 15.38 1.26
C PHE A 6 -10.42 16.07 2.34
N TRP A 7 -10.01 17.32 2.09
CA TRP A 7 -9.45 18.26 3.04
C TRP A 7 -10.14 19.62 2.88
N ASN A 8 -10.60 20.22 3.97
CA ASN A 8 -11.36 21.48 3.94
C ASN A 8 -10.54 22.74 4.24
N GLY A 9 -9.21 22.65 4.21
CA GLY A 9 -8.34 23.76 4.58
C GLY A 9 -7.88 23.76 6.03
N THR A 10 -8.47 22.91 6.89
CA THR A 10 -8.33 23.07 8.35
C THR A 10 -7.84 21.80 9.06
N TYR A 11 -8.17 20.60 8.56
CA TYR A 11 -7.73 19.33 9.14
C TYR A 11 -7.70 18.22 8.08
N TRP A 12 -6.67 17.38 8.12
CA TRP A 12 -6.66 16.10 7.41
C TRP A 12 -7.69 15.16 8.03
N PRO A 13 -8.31 14.23 7.27
CA PRO A 13 -9.24 13.27 7.83
C PRO A 13 -8.63 12.48 8.99
N ASP A 14 -9.39 12.36 10.09
CA ASP A 14 -9.00 11.53 11.23
C ASP A 14 -8.85 10.07 10.79
N THR A 15 -7.62 9.55 10.90
CA THR A 15 -7.24 8.17 10.55
C THR A 15 -6.31 7.59 11.61
N ILE A 16 -6.11 6.28 11.59
CA ILE A 16 -4.90 5.70 12.19
C ILE A 16 -3.69 6.13 11.33
N GLN A 17 -2.54 6.28 11.96
CA GLN A 17 -1.46 7.12 11.46
C GLN A 17 -0.89 6.62 10.12
N TRP A 18 -0.66 5.31 9.99
CA TRP A 18 -0.16 4.71 8.75
C TRP A 18 -1.18 4.79 7.59
N ILE A 19 -2.49 4.78 7.89
CA ILE A 19 -3.53 4.99 6.89
C ILE A 19 -3.46 6.42 6.35
N GLY A 20 -3.17 7.39 7.21
CA GLY A 20 -2.92 8.78 6.79
C GLY A 20 -1.83 8.85 5.72
N ALA A 21 -0.70 8.17 5.96
CA ALA A 21 0.40 8.09 5.01
C ALA A 21 -0.04 7.48 3.67
N PHE A 22 -0.74 6.34 3.70
CA PHE A 22 -1.25 5.72 2.47
C PHE A 22 -2.29 6.60 1.73
N LEU A 23 -3.16 7.30 2.45
CA LEU A 23 -4.11 8.23 1.82
C LEU A 23 -3.39 9.38 1.14
N ASN A 24 -2.31 9.90 1.74
CA ASN A 24 -1.47 10.89 1.08
C ASN A 24 -0.75 10.31 -0.15
N THR A 25 -0.24 9.07 -0.09
CA THR A 25 0.25 8.34 -1.26
C THR A 25 -0.80 8.31 -2.37
N LEU A 26 -2.07 8.02 -2.02
CA LEU A 26 -3.16 7.96 -2.99
C LEU A 26 -3.47 9.34 -3.61
N VAL A 27 -3.41 10.42 -2.83
CA VAL A 27 -3.56 11.80 -3.33
C VAL A 27 -2.42 12.14 -4.28
N ALA A 28 -1.16 12.02 -3.85
CA ALA A 28 0.02 12.32 -4.67
C ALA A 28 0.04 11.47 -5.96
N SER A 29 -0.31 10.19 -5.86
CA SER A 29 -0.40 9.30 -7.03
C SER A 29 -1.53 9.70 -7.98
N SER A 30 -2.64 10.22 -7.46
CA SER A 30 -3.74 10.73 -8.28
C SER A 30 -3.32 12.00 -9.03
N GLU A 31 -2.55 12.89 -8.41
CA GLU A 31 -1.99 14.09 -9.06
C GLU A 31 -0.95 13.74 -10.12
N ARG A 32 -0.06 12.78 -9.84
CA ARG A 32 0.91 12.24 -10.80
C ARG A 32 0.22 11.69 -12.04
N PHE A 33 -0.85 10.94 -11.82
CA PHE A 33 -1.63 10.40 -12.90
C PHE A 33 -2.41 11.50 -13.67
N PHE A 34 -3.04 12.44 -12.96
CA PHE A 34 -3.73 13.57 -13.58
C PHE A 34 -2.79 14.36 -14.50
N THR A 35 -1.55 14.60 -14.05
CA THR A 35 -0.48 15.21 -14.85
C THR A 35 -0.23 14.43 -16.14
N SER A 36 -0.08 13.10 -16.06
CA SER A 36 0.11 12.22 -17.23
C SER A 36 -1.06 12.30 -18.22
N ALA A 37 -2.29 12.33 -17.70
CA ALA A 37 -3.50 12.40 -18.49
C ALA A 37 -3.61 13.72 -19.26
N VAL A 38 -3.36 14.85 -18.58
CA VAL A 38 -3.35 16.20 -19.15
C VAL A 38 -2.23 16.36 -20.18
N GLU A 39 -1.03 15.84 -19.92
CA GLU A 39 0.08 15.82 -20.87
C GLU A 39 -0.31 15.11 -22.19
N THR A 40 -0.88 13.91 -22.07
CA THR A 40 -1.31 13.12 -23.23
C THR A 40 -2.39 13.83 -24.04
N GLU A 41 -3.38 14.43 -23.36
CA GLU A 41 -4.49 15.13 -24.01
C GLU A 41 -4.03 16.42 -24.70
N ASN A 42 -3.10 17.17 -24.09
CA ASN A 42 -2.54 18.39 -24.68
C ASN A 42 -1.64 18.08 -25.88
N ALA A 43 -0.81 17.03 -25.78
CA ALA A 43 -0.01 16.54 -26.90
C ALA A 43 -0.90 16.13 -28.10
N ALA A 44 -2.02 15.44 -27.84
CA ALA A 44 -2.95 15.01 -28.89
C ALA A 44 -3.79 16.16 -29.50
N SER A 45 -4.20 17.14 -28.69
CA SER A 45 -5.14 18.19 -29.11
C SER A 45 -4.48 19.42 -29.73
N SER A 46 -3.30 19.80 -29.26
CA SER A 46 -2.70 21.11 -29.58
C SER A 46 -1.22 21.05 -29.93
N GLY A 47 -0.55 19.91 -29.74
CA GLY A 47 0.90 19.79 -29.82
C GLY A 47 1.63 20.63 -28.77
N ALA A 48 0.90 21.21 -27.80
CA ALA A 48 1.44 21.94 -26.68
C ALA A 48 1.74 20.97 -25.52
N TYR A 49 2.85 21.20 -24.85
CA TYR A 49 3.28 20.44 -23.66
C TYR A 49 3.15 21.34 -22.42
N SER A 50 1.99 21.97 -22.23
CA SER A 50 1.78 22.86 -21.08
C SER A 50 0.35 22.75 -20.54
N PRO A 51 0.17 22.67 -19.21
CA PRO A 51 -1.15 22.56 -18.60
C PRO A 51 -1.97 23.85 -18.75
N SER A 52 -3.30 23.73 -18.76
CA SER A 52 -4.18 24.91 -18.74
C SER A 52 -4.16 25.58 -17.35
N VAL A 53 -4.62 26.83 -17.26
CA VAL A 53 -4.75 27.55 -15.98
C VAL A 53 -5.66 26.79 -14.99
N SER A 54 -6.67 26.08 -15.49
CA SER A 54 -7.57 25.26 -14.66
C SER A 54 -6.84 24.04 -14.09
N ASP A 55 -6.08 23.33 -14.95
CA ASP A 55 -5.33 22.14 -14.54
C ASP A 55 -4.26 22.51 -13.51
N GLN A 56 -3.56 23.63 -13.73
CA GLN A 56 -2.58 24.15 -12.78
C GLN A 56 -3.22 24.49 -11.43
N ALA A 57 -4.40 25.11 -11.42
CA ALA A 57 -5.09 25.47 -10.18
C ALA A 57 -5.54 24.23 -9.40
N GLU A 58 -5.96 23.16 -10.08
CA GLU A 58 -6.34 21.90 -9.45
C GLU A 58 -5.13 21.16 -8.85
N ILE A 59 -4.02 21.10 -9.59
CA ILE A 59 -2.74 20.53 -9.11
C ILE A 59 -2.21 21.33 -7.90
N VAL A 60 -2.19 22.66 -7.96
CA VAL A 60 -1.74 23.49 -6.83
C VAL A 60 -2.60 23.26 -5.59
N LYS A 61 -3.91 23.04 -5.77
CA LYS A 61 -4.82 22.77 -4.66
C LYS A 61 -4.48 21.45 -3.97
N TYR A 62 -4.48 20.33 -4.68
CA TYR A 62 -4.22 19.03 -4.04
C TYR A 62 -2.79 18.93 -3.51
N TYR A 63 -1.81 19.52 -4.19
CA TYR A 63 -0.46 19.60 -3.66
C TYR A 63 -0.39 20.40 -2.34
N SER A 64 -1.19 21.47 -2.20
CA SER A 64 -1.27 22.18 -0.92
C SER A 64 -1.82 21.30 0.21
N ASP A 65 -2.70 20.35 -0.11
CA ASP A 65 -3.21 19.36 0.84
C ASP A 65 -2.08 18.39 1.25
N VAL A 66 -1.24 17.95 0.30
CA VAL A 66 -0.02 17.13 0.56
C VAL A 66 0.96 17.88 1.48
N GLN A 67 1.19 19.17 1.24
CA GLN A 67 2.05 20.00 2.09
C GLN A 67 1.48 20.14 3.51
N ALA A 68 0.17 20.37 3.63
CA ALA A 68 -0.50 20.48 4.91
C ALA A 68 -0.44 19.15 5.70
N TYR A 69 -0.54 18.01 5.01
CA TYR A 69 -0.38 16.70 5.64
C TYR A 69 1.04 16.51 6.19
N PHE A 70 2.09 16.87 5.43
CA PHE A 70 3.50 16.78 5.89
C PHE A 70 3.71 17.43 7.27
N ASP A 71 3.11 18.61 7.46
CA ASP A 71 3.26 19.42 8.68
C ASP A 71 2.44 18.88 9.86
N THR A 72 1.45 18.02 9.62
CA THR A 72 0.50 17.52 10.64
C THR A 72 0.57 16.00 10.88
N GLU A 73 1.35 15.27 10.08
CA GLU A 73 1.60 13.85 10.24
C GLU A 73 2.15 13.51 11.65
N ASP A 74 1.54 12.56 12.36
CA ASP A 74 2.00 12.11 13.69
C ASP A 74 3.20 11.17 13.58
N VAL A 75 4.31 11.73 13.11
CA VAL A 75 5.56 11.00 12.88
C VAL A 75 6.17 10.42 14.14
N ILE A 76 5.92 11.00 15.32
CA ILE A 76 6.43 10.43 16.58
C ILE A 76 5.72 9.10 16.84
N GLN A 77 4.41 9.00 16.55
CA GLN A 77 3.69 7.74 16.71
C GLN A 77 4.12 6.68 15.73
N ILE A 78 4.25 7.03 14.45
CA ILE A 78 4.59 6.06 13.42
C ILE A 78 6.03 5.55 13.61
N PHE A 79 6.98 6.44 13.97
CA PHE A 79 8.40 6.09 14.05
C PHE A 79 8.71 5.01 15.10
N ASP A 80 7.98 4.99 16.22
CA ASP A 80 8.13 3.98 17.28
C ASP A 80 7.11 2.83 17.19
N ALA A 81 6.38 2.73 16.07
CA ALA A 81 5.38 1.69 15.85
C ALA A 81 5.99 0.42 15.24
N ALA A 82 5.19 -0.35 14.48
CA ALA A 82 5.68 -1.53 13.79
C ALA A 82 6.43 -1.15 12.50
N TYR A 83 7.27 -2.05 11.98
CA TYR A 83 8.10 -1.72 10.81
C TYR A 83 7.28 -1.60 9.51
N ASP A 84 6.10 -2.19 9.42
CA ASP A 84 5.16 -1.92 8.32
C ASP A 84 4.69 -0.46 8.33
N ASP A 85 4.30 0.06 9.51
CA ASP A 85 3.85 1.46 9.67
C ASP A 85 4.89 2.46 9.14
N ALA A 86 6.17 2.24 9.45
CA ALA A 86 7.26 3.09 9.02
C ALA A 86 7.44 3.12 7.50
N GLN A 87 7.21 1.99 6.83
CA GLN A 87 7.47 1.85 5.40
C GLN A 87 6.36 2.46 4.54
N TRP A 88 5.14 2.62 5.07
CA TRP A 88 4.10 3.41 4.43
C TRP A 88 4.53 4.87 4.25
N VAL A 89 5.19 5.46 5.25
CA VAL A 89 5.75 6.82 5.18
C VAL A 89 6.86 6.92 4.14
N VAL A 90 7.69 5.87 4.00
CA VAL A 90 8.72 5.84 2.96
C VAL A 90 8.09 5.90 1.58
N LEU A 91 7.10 5.04 1.29
CA LEU A 91 6.43 5.00 -0.02
C LEU A 91 5.66 6.29 -0.32
N GLU A 92 5.03 6.88 0.69
CA GLU A 92 4.31 8.15 0.61
C GLU A 92 5.18 9.28 0.09
N TRP A 93 6.29 9.57 0.78
CA TRP A 93 7.12 10.72 0.42
C TRP A 93 7.89 10.48 -0.88
N LEU A 94 8.19 9.22 -1.23
CA LEU A 94 8.71 8.88 -2.55
C LEU A 94 7.67 9.13 -3.66
N GLU A 95 6.39 8.78 -3.47
CA GLU A 95 5.35 9.07 -4.47
C GLU A 95 5.15 10.58 -4.65
N ALA A 96 5.20 11.36 -3.56
CA ALA A 96 5.16 12.83 -3.62
C ALA A 96 6.36 13.40 -4.43
N ILE A 97 7.56 12.88 -4.23
CA ILE A 97 8.75 13.27 -5.00
C ILE A 97 8.60 12.90 -6.49
N ARG A 98 8.10 11.69 -6.79
CA ARG A 98 7.83 11.24 -8.17
C ARG A 98 6.84 12.17 -8.87
N PHE A 99 5.75 12.53 -8.20
CA PHE A 99 4.79 13.50 -8.68
C PHE A 99 5.47 14.83 -9.04
N LEU A 100 6.26 15.40 -8.12
CA LEU A 100 6.92 16.69 -8.32
C LEU A 100 7.90 16.67 -9.50
N TYR A 101 8.71 15.62 -9.64
CA TYR A 101 9.62 15.49 -10.79
C TYR A 101 8.87 15.35 -12.12
N GLN A 102 7.78 14.58 -12.13
CA GLN A 102 6.97 14.45 -13.34
C GLN A 102 6.31 15.77 -13.72
N TYR A 103 5.72 16.47 -12.74
CA TYR A 103 5.06 17.74 -12.99
C TYR A 103 6.03 18.83 -13.42
N ASP A 104 7.23 18.91 -12.84
CA ASP A 104 8.28 19.82 -13.32
C ASP A 104 8.69 19.48 -14.77
N THR A 105 8.91 18.21 -15.09
CA THR A 105 9.25 17.77 -16.45
C THR A 105 8.19 18.18 -17.47
N TYR A 106 6.92 18.02 -17.11
CA TYR A 106 5.80 18.37 -17.98
C TYR A 106 5.57 19.89 -18.09
N ALA A 107 5.53 20.60 -16.95
CA ALA A 107 5.05 21.98 -16.87
C ALA A 107 6.16 23.03 -16.71
N SER A 108 7.43 22.62 -16.60
CA SER A 108 8.57 23.49 -16.21
C SER A 108 8.25 24.31 -14.96
N SER A 109 7.72 23.64 -13.93
CA SER A 109 7.14 24.27 -12.74
C SER A 109 8.10 24.29 -11.57
N GLU A 110 8.11 25.40 -10.82
CA GLU A 110 8.83 25.48 -9.53
C GLU A 110 7.99 24.95 -8.35
N LEU A 111 6.77 24.46 -8.61
CA LEU A 111 5.88 23.93 -7.58
C LEU A 111 6.60 22.82 -6.79
N GLY A 112 6.67 22.98 -5.48
CA GLY A 112 7.17 21.94 -4.58
C GLY A 112 8.65 21.60 -4.67
N LYS A 113 9.45 22.24 -5.55
CA LYS A 113 10.90 21.94 -5.66
C LYS A 113 11.64 22.13 -4.33
N ALA A 114 11.27 23.14 -3.55
CA ALA A 114 11.85 23.37 -2.23
C ALA A 114 11.50 22.28 -1.21
N ASP A 115 10.45 21.50 -1.46
CA ASP A 115 9.96 20.46 -0.55
C ASP A 115 10.59 19.09 -0.78
N ILE A 116 11.18 18.85 -1.96
CA ILE A 116 11.82 17.58 -2.31
C ILE A 116 12.84 17.16 -1.24
N ALA A 117 13.64 18.09 -0.74
CA ALA A 117 14.65 17.80 0.28
C ALA A 117 14.03 17.36 1.62
N ARG A 118 12.93 18.01 2.07
CA ARG A 118 12.27 17.62 3.33
C ARG A 118 11.50 16.31 3.20
N PHE A 119 10.93 16.03 2.04
CA PHE A 119 10.28 14.75 1.74
C PHE A 119 11.29 13.61 1.67
N ALA A 120 12.42 13.83 1.00
CA ALA A 120 13.52 12.86 0.93
C ALA A 120 14.07 12.57 2.33
N HIS A 121 14.30 13.61 3.13
CA HIS A 121 14.76 13.45 4.50
C HIS A 121 13.78 12.65 5.37
N ARG A 122 12.46 12.89 5.26
CA ARG A 122 11.43 12.11 5.96
C ARG A 122 11.46 10.63 5.53
N ALA A 123 11.51 10.35 4.23
CA ALA A 123 11.65 8.98 3.73
C ALA A 123 12.93 8.30 4.26
N HIS A 124 14.04 9.03 4.32
CA HIS A 124 15.32 8.52 4.81
C HIS A 124 15.30 8.18 6.30
N ILE A 125 14.75 9.05 7.15
CA ILE A 125 14.58 8.80 8.59
C ILE A 125 13.82 7.50 8.83
N PHE A 126 12.70 7.32 8.13
CA PHE A 126 11.83 6.14 8.30
C PHE A 126 12.40 4.87 7.67
N TYR A 127 13.07 4.96 6.52
CA TYR A 127 13.76 3.80 5.94
C TYR A 127 14.94 3.36 6.82
N ASN A 128 15.64 4.29 7.46
CA ASN A 128 16.81 4.01 8.28
C ASN A 128 16.51 3.11 9.50
N ILE A 129 15.30 3.16 10.06
CA ILE A 129 14.94 2.25 11.17
C ILE A 129 14.64 0.82 10.71
N VAL A 130 14.42 0.60 9.41
CA VAL A 130 14.05 -0.71 8.83
C VAL A 130 15.20 -1.36 8.05
N GLN A 131 16.05 -0.58 7.38
CA GLN A 131 17.01 -1.08 6.37
C GLN A 131 17.99 -2.15 6.85
N ASP A 132 18.29 -2.18 8.15
CA ASP A 132 19.20 -3.13 8.79
C ASP A 132 18.47 -4.21 9.62
N GLN A 133 17.14 -4.32 9.50
CA GLN A 133 16.32 -5.27 10.27
C GLN A 133 16.12 -6.63 9.58
N PHE A 134 16.65 -6.80 8.36
CA PHE A 134 16.67 -8.10 7.69
C PHE A 134 17.61 -9.04 8.45
N ASP A 135 17.03 -9.99 9.18
CA ASP A 135 17.74 -10.87 10.10
C ASP A 135 17.70 -12.32 9.64
N THR A 136 18.87 -12.94 9.54
CA THR A 136 19.04 -14.34 9.11
C THR A 136 19.12 -15.33 10.28
N SER A 137 19.11 -14.83 11.53
CA SER A 137 19.17 -15.69 12.72
C SER A 137 17.90 -16.54 12.91
N LEU A 138 16.76 -16.03 12.44
CA LEU A 138 15.47 -16.71 12.40
C LEU A 138 14.92 -16.67 10.98
N CYS A 139 14.30 -17.78 10.57
CA CYS A 139 13.69 -17.98 9.26
C CYS A 139 14.64 -17.71 8.08
N GLU A 140 15.95 -17.85 8.26
CA GLU A 140 16.95 -17.62 7.20
C GLU A 140 16.87 -16.21 6.56
N GLY A 141 16.14 -15.27 7.17
CA GLY A 141 15.94 -13.92 6.64
C GLY A 141 14.62 -13.27 7.04
N GLY A 142 14.30 -12.21 6.30
CA GLY A 142 13.09 -11.41 6.46
C GLY A 142 13.17 -10.44 7.63
N ILE A 143 12.17 -9.57 7.71
CA ILE A 143 11.98 -8.57 8.76
C ILE A 143 10.86 -9.01 9.69
N THR A 144 11.09 -8.86 11.00
CA THR A 144 10.09 -9.09 12.04
C THR A 144 9.10 -7.93 12.04
N TRP A 145 7.80 -8.17 12.16
CA TRP A 145 6.77 -7.13 12.11
C TRP A 145 6.96 -6.01 13.14
N ASN A 146 7.03 -6.37 14.43
CA ASN A 146 7.09 -5.40 15.52
C ASN A 146 8.22 -5.79 16.48
N PRO A 147 9.21 -4.90 16.71
CA PRO A 147 10.36 -5.19 17.58
C PRO A 147 9.98 -5.34 19.07
N SER A 148 8.77 -4.92 19.47
CA SER A 148 8.26 -5.04 20.84
C SER A 148 7.47 -6.33 21.10
N LEU A 149 7.18 -7.13 20.07
CA LEU A 149 6.41 -8.38 20.19
C LEU A 149 7.30 -9.61 19.97
N ALA A 150 6.74 -10.80 20.22
CA ALA A 150 7.41 -12.03 19.81
C ALA A 150 7.67 -12.02 18.29
N PRO A 151 8.79 -12.62 17.81
CA PRO A 151 9.11 -12.64 16.40
C PRO A 151 7.93 -13.14 15.55
N TYR A 152 7.52 -12.30 14.61
CA TYR A 152 6.50 -12.60 13.63
C TYR A 152 6.96 -12.07 12.27
N LYS A 153 7.31 -12.96 11.35
CA LYS A 153 7.70 -12.61 9.97
C LYS A 153 6.41 -12.54 9.14
N ASN A 154 5.77 -11.38 9.11
CA ASN A 154 4.52 -11.21 8.38
C ASN A 154 4.74 -10.76 6.95
N ALA A 155 3.78 -11.05 6.09
CA ALA A 155 3.82 -10.70 4.69
C ALA A 155 3.97 -9.19 4.54
N ILE A 156 3.05 -8.39 5.09
CA ILE A 156 3.02 -6.95 4.85
C ILE A 156 4.34 -6.22 5.13
N THR A 157 5.04 -6.52 6.24
CA THR A 157 6.31 -5.85 6.56
C THR A 157 7.39 -6.15 5.53
N ASN A 158 7.40 -7.37 5.01
CA ASN A 158 8.37 -7.88 4.06
C ASN A 158 8.05 -7.45 2.62
N GLU A 159 6.76 -7.43 2.25
CA GLU A 159 6.29 -6.87 0.98
C GLU A 159 6.58 -5.36 0.87
N LEU A 160 6.39 -4.64 1.98
CA LEU A 160 6.74 -3.23 2.10
C LEU A 160 8.26 -3.03 2.08
N PHE A 161 9.06 -3.96 2.61
CA PHE A 161 10.51 -3.86 2.54
C PHE A 161 11.02 -4.02 1.13
N LEU A 162 10.50 -5.01 0.39
CA LEU A 162 10.73 -5.10 -1.03
C LEU A 162 10.35 -3.77 -1.73
N SER A 163 9.11 -3.32 -1.55
CA SER A 163 8.56 -2.19 -2.31
C SER A 163 9.24 -0.87 -1.95
N SER A 164 9.52 -0.63 -0.68
CA SER A 164 10.19 0.60 -0.22
C SER A 164 11.68 0.59 -0.56
N SER A 165 12.39 -0.53 -0.45
CA SER A 165 13.80 -0.60 -0.85
C SER A 165 13.99 -0.34 -2.34
N ILE A 166 13.15 -0.92 -3.21
CA ILE A 166 13.26 -0.67 -4.65
C ILE A 166 12.78 0.73 -5.04
N ALA A 167 11.74 1.26 -4.39
CA ALA A 167 11.30 2.63 -4.59
C ALA A 167 12.36 3.63 -4.11
N MET A 168 13.04 3.36 -2.98
CA MET A 168 14.19 4.14 -2.53
C MET A 168 15.31 4.07 -3.58
N TYR A 169 15.63 2.89 -4.11
CA TYR A 169 16.66 2.79 -5.16
C TYR A 169 16.33 3.62 -6.40
N LEU A 170 15.07 3.62 -6.85
CA LEU A 170 14.67 4.29 -8.09
C LEU A 170 14.41 5.79 -7.91
N TYR A 171 13.70 6.21 -6.85
CA TYR A 171 13.07 7.52 -6.80
C TYR A 171 13.63 8.45 -5.71
N TYR A 172 14.47 7.94 -4.82
CA TYR A 172 15.09 8.74 -3.78
C TYR A 172 16.19 9.65 -4.35
N PRO A 173 16.14 10.97 -4.12
CA PRO A 173 17.11 11.92 -4.70
C PRO A 173 18.43 12.00 -3.91
N GLY A 174 18.58 11.25 -2.83
CA GLY A 174 19.70 11.37 -1.90
C GLY A 174 19.45 12.37 -0.77
N ASP A 175 20.16 12.18 0.34
CA ASP A 175 20.11 13.07 1.50
C ASP A 175 21.46 13.04 2.25
N ASN A 176 21.95 14.23 2.58
CA ASN A 176 23.15 14.40 3.40
C ASN A 176 22.85 15.02 4.77
N ASN A 177 21.58 15.26 5.08
CA ASN A 177 21.16 15.75 6.38
C ASN A 177 21.32 14.63 7.41
N THR A 178 22.11 14.90 8.45
CA THR A 178 22.45 13.94 9.49
C THR A 178 21.50 13.98 10.70
N ASP A 179 20.45 14.81 10.65
CA ASP A 179 19.42 14.87 11.69
C ASP A 179 18.60 13.56 11.68
N PRO A 180 18.62 12.76 12.76
CA PRO A 180 17.89 11.50 12.79
C PRO A 180 16.45 11.64 13.28
N TYR A 181 16.03 12.83 13.72
CA TYR A 181 14.78 12.97 14.44
C TYR A 181 13.58 13.16 13.50
N PRO A 182 12.52 12.34 13.62
CA PRO A 182 11.32 12.50 12.80
C PRO A 182 10.59 13.83 13.07
N SER A 183 10.77 14.39 14.27
CA SER A 183 10.20 15.67 14.69
C SER A 183 11.13 16.37 15.71
N PRO A 184 11.19 17.72 15.73
CA PRO A 184 11.88 18.47 16.79
C PRO A 184 11.35 18.17 18.20
N ALA A 185 10.10 17.69 18.32
CA ALA A 185 9.49 17.31 19.59
C ALA A 185 9.83 15.88 20.03
N TYR A 186 10.46 15.06 19.18
CA TYR A 186 10.69 13.64 19.44
C TYR A 186 11.47 13.40 20.74
N MET A 187 12.65 14.03 20.89
CA MET A 187 13.49 13.84 22.08
C MET A 187 12.75 14.22 23.38
N ASN A 188 11.95 15.29 23.35
CA ASN A 188 11.17 15.73 24.50
C ASN A 188 9.99 14.78 24.80
N ALA A 189 9.39 14.19 23.76
CA ALA A 189 8.26 13.28 23.90
C ALA A 189 8.68 11.88 24.36
N THR A 190 9.84 11.38 23.90
CA THR A 190 10.26 9.98 24.10
C THR A 190 11.45 9.83 25.05
N ASN A 191 12.14 10.92 25.40
CA ASN A 191 13.39 10.91 26.17
C ASN A 191 14.46 9.98 25.55
N THR A 192 14.45 9.85 24.22
CA THR A 192 15.36 8.99 23.47
C THR A 192 16.30 9.82 22.61
N THR A 193 17.60 9.51 22.69
CA THR A 193 18.64 10.09 21.81
C THR A 193 18.93 9.12 20.67
N LEU A 194 18.75 9.57 19.44
CA LEU A 194 19.03 8.77 18.25
C LEU A 194 20.47 8.98 17.76
N PRO A 195 21.13 7.95 17.18
CA PRO A 195 22.41 8.13 16.50
C PRO A 195 22.23 9.01 15.27
N ALA A 196 23.29 9.72 14.86
CA ALA A 196 23.25 10.56 13.66
C ALA A 196 22.85 9.73 12.42
N LEU A 197 22.00 10.31 11.57
CA LEU A 197 21.55 9.69 10.33
C LEU A 197 22.74 9.64 9.34
N PRO A 198 23.18 8.45 8.87
CA PRO A 198 24.23 8.36 7.87
C PRO A 198 23.76 8.96 6.54
N PRO A 199 24.57 9.75 5.81
CA PRO A 199 24.21 10.19 4.47
C PRO A 199 23.91 9.00 3.54
N LEU A 200 22.87 9.12 2.73
CA LEU A 200 22.47 8.09 1.76
C LEU A 200 22.37 8.73 0.38
N ALA A 201 23.15 8.19 -0.57
CA ALA A 201 23.17 8.72 -1.93
C ALA A 201 21.95 8.26 -2.74
N ALA A 202 21.60 9.04 -3.78
CA ALA A 202 20.67 8.57 -4.80
C ALA A 202 21.19 7.27 -5.44
N HIS A 203 20.29 6.31 -5.67
CA HIS A 203 20.61 5.03 -6.31
C HIS A 203 21.72 4.23 -5.60
N ASP A 204 21.86 4.36 -4.28
CA ASP A 204 22.84 3.57 -3.52
C ASP A 204 22.59 2.06 -3.75
N PRO A 205 23.62 1.28 -4.15
CA PRO A 205 23.45 -0.13 -4.49
C PRO A 205 22.94 -0.98 -3.32
N VAL A 206 23.08 -0.53 -2.07
CA VAL A 206 22.50 -1.24 -0.91
C VAL A 206 20.98 -1.35 -1.00
N LEU A 207 20.32 -0.34 -1.60
CA LEU A 207 18.87 -0.27 -1.72
C LEU A 207 18.34 -1.34 -2.68
N LEU A 208 18.97 -1.47 -3.86
CA LEU A 208 18.65 -2.54 -4.81
C LEU A 208 18.99 -3.92 -4.23
N SER A 209 20.13 -4.03 -3.53
CA SER A 209 20.52 -5.29 -2.88
C SER A 209 19.51 -5.72 -1.82
N ASN A 210 18.95 -4.79 -1.05
CA ASN A 210 17.91 -5.08 -0.07
C ASN A 210 16.65 -5.61 -0.74
N ALA A 211 16.16 -4.93 -1.80
CA ALA A 211 14.97 -5.37 -2.52
C ALA A 211 15.13 -6.78 -3.14
N ILE A 212 16.25 -7.05 -3.81
CA ILE A 212 16.51 -8.36 -4.43
C ILE A 212 16.61 -9.46 -3.35
N ARG A 213 17.32 -9.17 -2.25
CA ARG A 213 17.49 -10.11 -1.13
C ARG A 213 16.15 -10.44 -0.47
N GLU A 214 15.34 -9.42 -0.20
CA GLU A 214 14.03 -9.54 0.41
C GLU A 214 13.12 -10.42 -0.44
N TYR A 215 12.96 -10.11 -1.73
CA TYR A 215 12.08 -10.88 -2.57
C TYR A 215 12.57 -12.33 -2.79
N SER A 216 13.88 -12.54 -2.86
CA SER A 216 14.46 -13.88 -2.92
C SER A 216 14.10 -14.72 -1.68
N TRP A 217 14.14 -14.10 -0.50
CA TRP A 217 13.72 -14.73 0.76
C TRP A 217 12.21 -14.98 0.81
N PHE A 218 11.40 -13.98 0.44
CA PHE A 218 9.94 -14.09 0.41
C PHE A 218 9.49 -15.27 -0.45
N LYS A 219 10.09 -15.41 -1.65
CA LYS A 219 9.80 -16.50 -2.59
C LYS A 219 10.30 -17.86 -2.10
N SER A 220 11.38 -17.92 -1.32
CA SER A 220 11.89 -19.18 -0.77
C SER A 220 11.04 -19.70 0.39
N HIS A 221 10.18 -18.85 0.97
CA HIS A 221 9.32 -19.18 2.10
C HIS A 221 7.88 -19.46 1.66
N ASN A 222 7.17 -20.25 2.46
CA ASN A 222 5.84 -20.74 2.12
C ASN A 222 4.74 -19.70 2.37
N PHE A 223 4.87 -18.49 1.83
CA PHE A 223 3.91 -17.39 2.01
C PHE A 223 2.60 -17.60 1.25
N THR A 224 2.46 -18.63 0.41
CA THR A 224 1.24 -18.86 -0.36
C THR A 224 0.46 -20.07 0.13
N ASN A 225 -0.86 -20.00 0.17
CA ASN A 225 -1.74 -21.14 0.43
C ASN A 225 -1.96 -22.00 -0.82
N ALA A 226 -2.77 -23.05 -0.70
CA ALA A 226 -3.04 -23.98 -1.80
C ALA A 226 -3.72 -23.33 -3.03
N GLN A 227 -4.30 -22.14 -2.88
CA GLN A 227 -4.86 -21.35 -3.98
C GLN A 227 -3.85 -20.36 -4.58
N GLY A 228 -2.67 -20.20 -3.98
CA GLY A 228 -1.66 -19.21 -4.37
C GLY A 228 -1.82 -17.85 -3.66
N LEU A 229 -2.81 -17.70 -2.77
CA LEU A 229 -3.02 -16.46 -2.01
C LEU A 229 -1.96 -16.31 -0.92
N VAL A 230 -1.53 -15.08 -0.68
CA VAL A 230 -0.50 -14.77 0.30
C VAL A 230 -1.13 -14.80 1.70
N VAL A 231 -0.56 -15.61 2.57
CA VAL A 231 -0.98 -15.69 3.97
C VAL A 231 -0.25 -14.66 4.83
N ASP A 232 -0.78 -14.41 6.01
CA ASP A 232 -0.36 -13.27 6.82
C ASP A 232 1.07 -13.40 7.35
N GLY A 233 1.56 -14.60 7.68
CA GLY A 233 2.93 -14.72 8.16
C GLY A 233 3.24 -15.95 8.98
N PHE A 234 4.33 -15.85 9.74
CA PHE A 234 4.86 -16.92 10.56
C PHE A 234 5.37 -16.42 11.91
N HIS A 235 4.99 -17.14 12.97
CA HIS A 235 5.78 -17.17 14.20
C HIS A 235 6.89 -18.24 14.10
N VAL A 236 7.78 -18.18 15.09
CA VAL A 236 8.81 -19.19 15.32
C VAL A 236 8.56 -19.82 16.68
N SER A 237 8.32 -21.12 16.71
CA SER A 237 8.09 -21.86 17.96
C SER A 237 9.34 -21.85 18.86
N GLU A 238 9.13 -22.01 20.16
CA GLU A 238 10.22 -21.89 21.14
C GLU A 238 11.34 -22.91 20.90
N GLY A 239 12.57 -22.42 20.76
CA GLY A 239 13.76 -23.24 20.51
C GLY A 239 13.96 -23.65 19.04
N GLN A 240 13.11 -23.19 18.12
CA GLN A 240 13.30 -23.34 16.68
C GLN A 240 13.94 -22.10 16.06
N THR A 241 14.48 -22.29 14.86
CA THR A 241 15.00 -21.19 14.01
C THR A 241 14.27 -21.09 12.68
N ALA A 242 13.41 -22.05 12.34
CA ALA A 242 12.61 -22.03 11.13
C ALA A 242 11.25 -21.37 11.37
N CYS A 243 10.71 -20.70 10.36
CA CYS A 243 9.33 -20.19 10.36
C CYS A 243 8.36 -21.37 10.27
N ASP A 244 7.84 -21.82 11.41
CA ASP A 244 7.09 -23.08 11.54
C ASP A 244 5.64 -22.91 12.02
N GLU A 245 5.29 -21.74 12.56
CA GLU A 245 3.93 -21.42 13.03
C GLU A 245 3.25 -20.44 12.08
N ARG A 246 2.67 -20.98 10.99
CA ARG A 246 2.03 -20.19 9.94
C ARG A 246 0.65 -19.67 10.37
N ASN A 247 0.39 -18.38 10.12
CA ASN A 247 -0.94 -17.77 10.24
C ASN A 247 -1.62 -17.81 8.86
N GLU A 248 -2.68 -18.62 8.73
CA GLU A 248 -3.38 -18.82 7.46
C GLU A 248 -4.34 -17.67 7.08
N MET A 249 -4.38 -16.59 7.86
CA MET A 249 -5.15 -15.40 7.48
C MET A 249 -4.71 -14.87 6.12
N VAL A 250 -5.68 -14.39 5.36
CA VAL A 250 -5.47 -13.74 4.06
C VAL A 250 -6.15 -12.39 4.10
N TYR A 251 -5.43 -11.36 3.67
CA TYR A 251 -5.90 -9.99 3.61
C TYR A 251 -5.66 -9.43 2.21
N THR A 252 -6.57 -8.60 1.69
CA THR A 252 -6.47 -8.16 0.29
C THR A 252 -5.20 -7.34 -0.02
N TYR A 253 -4.67 -6.61 0.96
CA TYR A 253 -3.46 -5.80 0.79
C TYR A 253 -2.16 -6.62 0.61
N ASN A 254 -2.04 -7.79 1.26
CA ASN A 254 -0.93 -8.75 1.09
C ASN A 254 -0.92 -9.37 -0.31
N GLN A 255 -1.93 -9.06 -1.14
CA GLN A 255 -1.93 -9.45 -2.55
C GLN A 255 -1.52 -8.34 -3.49
N GLY A 256 -1.40 -7.13 -2.98
CA GLY A 256 -1.18 -5.92 -3.76
C GLY A 256 0.25 -5.43 -3.67
N VAL A 257 0.78 -5.28 -2.46
CA VAL A 257 2.02 -4.52 -2.21
C VAL A 257 3.19 -5.06 -3.02
N LEU A 258 3.35 -6.39 -3.09
CA LEU A 258 4.36 -7.06 -3.93
C LEU A 258 4.36 -6.59 -5.40
N LEU A 259 3.20 -6.25 -5.97
CA LEU A 259 3.07 -5.95 -7.39
C LEU A 259 3.90 -4.73 -7.80
N SER A 260 3.89 -3.64 -7.02
CA SER A 260 4.76 -2.49 -7.34
C SER A 260 6.23 -2.83 -7.15
N GLY A 261 6.56 -3.62 -6.13
CA GLY A 261 7.93 -4.08 -5.89
C GLY A 261 8.48 -4.90 -7.07
N LEU A 262 7.69 -5.85 -7.58
CA LEU A 262 8.04 -6.68 -8.73
C LEU A 262 8.17 -5.88 -10.02
N ARG A 263 7.24 -4.95 -10.25
CA ARG A 263 7.33 -4.02 -11.37
C ARG A 263 8.64 -3.25 -11.33
N GLN A 264 8.99 -2.68 -10.19
CA GLN A 264 10.18 -1.85 -10.05
C GLN A 264 11.49 -2.67 -10.04
N LEU A 265 11.46 -3.92 -9.56
CA LEU A 265 12.59 -4.84 -9.71
C LEU A 265 12.86 -5.15 -11.18
N TRP A 266 11.83 -5.36 -12.00
CA TRP A 266 12.01 -5.45 -13.45
C TRP A 266 12.60 -4.18 -14.03
N GLU A 267 12.10 -3.00 -13.63
CA GLU A 267 12.66 -1.71 -14.09
C GLU A 267 14.15 -1.60 -13.77
N ALA A 268 14.57 -1.98 -12.57
CA ALA A 268 15.97 -1.87 -12.12
C ALA A 268 16.92 -2.94 -12.67
N THR A 269 16.41 -4.11 -13.08
CA THR A 269 17.26 -5.28 -13.41
C THR A 269 17.10 -5.80 -14.83
N GLY A 270 16.00 -5.45 -15.50
CA GLY A 270 15.60 -6.02 -16.78
C GLY A 270 15.14 -7.48 -16.71
N ASP A 271 15.07 -8.10 -15.53
CA ASP A 271 14.65 -9.50 -15.39
C ASP A 271 13.13 -9.63 -15.52
N ILE A 272 12.69 -10.23 -16.62
CA ILE A 272 11.29 -10.42 -16.95
C ILE A 272 10.56 -11.38 -15.99
N GLN A 273 11.28 -12.17 -15.19
CA GLN A 273 10.65 -13.08 -14.23
C GLN A 273 9.79 -12.33 -13.21
N TYR A 274 10.20 -11.13 -12.79
CA TYR A 274 9.39 -10.33 -11.85
C TYR A 274 8.02 -9.94 -12.44
N LEU A 275 7.96 -9.65 -13.75
CA LEU A 275 6.68 -9.38 -14.42
C LEU A 275 5.82 -10.65 -14.51
N ILE A 276 6.43 -11.79 -14.86
CA ILE A 276 5.74 -13.08 -14.98
C ILE A 276 5.11 -13.47 -13.64
N GLU A 277 5.85 -13.30 -12.55
CA GLU A 277 5.38 -13.57 -11.19
C GLU A 277 4.27 -12.61 -10.77
N GLY A 278 4.41 -11.31 -11.10
CA GLY A 278 3.34 -10.33 -10.89
C GLY A 278 2.04 -10.70 -11.61
N TYR A 279 2.10 -11.18 -12.86
CA TYR A 279 0.92 -11.67 -13.57
C TYR A 279 0.26 -12.85 -12.86
N ALA A 280 1.05 -13.81 -12.36
CA ALA A 280 0.52 -14.96 -11.62
C ALA A 280 -0.20 -14.53 -10.32
N PHE A 281 0.33 -13.55 -9.59
CA PHE A 281 -0.36 -13.00 -8.41
C PHE A 281 -1.69 -12.33 -8.79
N VAL A 282 -1.71 -11.51 -9.84
CA VAL A 282 -2.95 -10.85 -10.28
C VAL A 282 -3.99 -11.87 -10.76
N GLU A 283 -3.60 -12.85 -11.57
CA GLU A 283 -4.49 -13.92 -12.04
C GLU A 283 -5.07 -14.74 -10.87
N THR A 284 -4.25 -15.02 -9.85
CA THR A 284 -4.67 -15.71 -8.62
C THR A 284 -5.74 -14.92 -7.87
N VAL A 285 -5.53 -13.62 -7.67
CA VAL A 285 -6.50 -12.75 -6.97
C VAL A 285 -7.81 -12.65 -7.74
N ILE A 286 -7.76 -12.42 -9.06
CA ILE A 286 -8.97 -12.36 -9.89
C ILE A 286 -9.77 -13.66 -9.76
N ASN A 287 -9.10 -14.81 -9.83
CA ASN A 287 -9.74 -16.11 -9.65
C ASN A 287 -10.33 -16.27 -8.22
N ALA A 288 -9.62 -15.82 -7.20
CA ALA A 288 -10.05 -15.87 -5.80
C ALA A 288 -11.24 -14.95 -5.45
N THR A 289 -11.63 -14.06 -6.36
CA THR A 289 -12.90 -13.31 -6.26
C THR A 289 -14.10 -14.06 -6.85
N GLY A 290 -13.88 -15.24 -7.45
CA GLY A 290 -14.92 -16.01 -8.14
C GLY A 290 -15.22 -15.49 -9.56
N TRP A 291 -14.35 -14.64 -10.12
CA TRP A 291 -14.55 -13.99 -11.43
C TRP A 291 -14.72 -14.99 -12.59
N TYR A 292 -14.04 -16.13 -12.54
CA TYR A 292 -14.08 -17.15 -13.58
C TYR A 292 -15.05 -18.30 -13.30
N ALA A 293 -15.88 -18.22 -12.24
CA ALA A 293 -16.86 -19.26 -11.94
C ALA A 293 -17.92 -19.37 -13.06
N ASN A 294 -18.31 -20.60 -13.42
CA ASN A 294 -19.21 -20.84 -14.54
C ASN A 294 -20.60 -20.23 -14.27
N SER A 295 -21.07 -19.39 -15.19
CA SER A 295 -22.43 -18.81 -15.15
C SER A 295 -23.55 -19.81 -15.48
N GLY A 296 -23.21 -21.04 -15.87
CA GLY A 296 -24.14 -22.09 -16.27
C GLY A 296 -25.01 -22.65 -15.13
N SER A 297 -24.59 -22.50 -13.88
CA SER A 297 -25.37 -22.81 -12.68
C SER A 297 -25.87 -21.52 -12.03
N LEU A 298 -26.82 -20.84 -12.69
CA LEU A 298 -27.67 -19.77 -12.13
C LEU A 298 -26.98 -18.79 -11.16
N GLY A 299 -25.76 -18.31 -11.42
CA GLY A 299 -25.05 -17.38 -10.52
C GLY A 299 -24.76 -17.89 -9.09
N GLU A 300 -25.17 -19.12 -8.74
CA GLU A 300 -25.00 -19.69 -7.40
C GLU A 300 -23.56 -20.04 -7.11
N GLU A 301 -22.79 -20.47 -8.12
CA GLU A 301 -21.35 -20.76 -7.98
C GLU A 301 -20.53 -19.49 -7.80
N ALA A 302 -20.79 -18.44 -8.60
CA ALA A 302 -20.11 -17.16 -8.47
C ALA A 302 -20.41 -16.52 -7.10
N GLY A 303 -21.61 -16.73 -6.55
CA GLY A 303 -21.99 -16.24 -5.22
C GLY A 303 -21.37 -16.99 -4.04
N ARG A 304 -20.53 -18.02 -4.26
CA ARG A 304 -19.79 -18.71 -3.19
C ARG A 304 -18.46 -18.02 -2.95
N TRP A 305 -17.98 -18.11 -1.71
CA TRP A 305 -16.64 -17.64 -1.35
C TRP A 305 -15.57 -18.37 -2.14
N ALA A 306 -14.73 -17.61 -2.82
CA ALA A 306 -13.66 -18.13 -3.67
C ALA A 306 -12.25 -17.93 -3.06
N GLY A 307 -12.17 -17.45 -1.82
CA GLY A 307 -10.91 -17.26 -1.08
C GLY A 307 -10.63 -15.80 -0.72
N LEU A 308 -11.04 -14.87 -1.59
CA LEU A 308 -10.81 -13.43 -1.46
C LEU A 308 -11.96 -12.62 -2.11
N GLY A 309 -13.18 -13.14 -2.01
CA GLY A 309 -14.33 -12.55 -2.67
C GLY A 309 -15.38 -13.51 -3.19
N ARG A 310 -16.42 -12.91 -3.77
CA ARG A 310 -17.57 -13.55 -4.42
C ARG A 310 -18.01 -12.71 -5.60
N ASN A 311 -18.59 -13.34 -6.62
CA ASN A 311 -19.17 -12.68 -7.80
C ASN A 311 -18.20 -11.76 -8.56
N GLY A 312 -16.89 -11.95 -8.41
CA GLY A 312 -15.89 -11.03 -8.96
C GLY A 312 -15.61 -9.80 -8.09
N ILE A 313 -16.23 -9.68 -6.92
CA ILE A 313 -16.01 -8.61 -5.96
C ILE A 313 -14.97 -9.05 -4.94
N MET A 314 -13.95 -8.22 -4.78
CA MET A 314 -12.89 -8.39 -3.78
C MET A 314 -13.42 -8.14 -2.36
N GLU A 315 -13.17 -9.08 -1.46
CA GLU A 315 -13.64 -9.03 -0.07
C GLU A 315 -12.55 -9.55 0.90
N ASP A 316 -12.52 -8.99 2.11
CA ASP A 316 -11.89 -9.57 3.29
C ASP A 316 -12.93 -10.37 4.09
N TYR A 317 -12.49 -11.30 4.95
CA TYR A 317 -13.38 -12.10 5.79
C TYR A 317 -14.32 -11.28 6.69
N CYS A 318 -13.94 -10.03 7.00
CA CYS A 318 -14.68 -9.13 7.86
C CYS A 318 -15.82 -8.35 7.16
N ASP A 319 -15.87 -8.34 5.82
CA ASP A 319 -16.83 -7.51 5.08
C ASP A 319 -18.25 -8.04 5.21
N ALA A 320 -18.47 -9.33 4.90
CA ALA A 320 -19.78 -9.97 5.00
C ALA A 320 -20.42 -9.90 6.40
N PRO A 321 -19.69 -10.17 7.51
CA PRO A 321 -20.23 -9.95 8.87
C PRO A 321 -20.29 -8.47 9.29
N ALA A 322 -19.83 -7.53 8.45
CA ALA A 322 -19.75 -6.10 8.72
C ALA A 322 -19.01 -5.77 10.04
N ASN A 323 -17.87 -6.42 10.26
CA ASN A 323 -17.08 -6.27 11.48
C ASN A 323 -15.63 -5.82 11.24
N CYS A 324 -15.32 -5.33 10.04
CA CYS A 324 -14.00 -4.82 9.70
C CYS A 324 -13.52 -3.72 10.65
N SER A 325 -12.26 -3.84 11.07
CA SER A 325 -11.53 -2.81 11.79
C SER A 325 -11.23 -1.61 10.90
N GLN A 326 -10.60 -0.58 11.46
CA GLN A 326 -10.16 0.57 10.67
C GLN A 326 -9.11 0.17 9.63
N ASP A 327 -8.19 -0.73 9.99
CA ASP A 327 -7.16 -1.25 9.07
C ASP A 327 -7.80 -1.88 7.84
N ASN A 328 -8.73 -2.83 8.05
CA ASN A 328 -9.32 -3.61 6.97
C ASN A 328 -10.10 -2.76 5.94
N GLN A 329 -10.61 -1.58 6.33
CA GLN A 329 -11.39 -0.74 5.42
C GLN A 329 -10.56 -0.14 4.26
N ILE A 330 -9.23 -0.03 4.40
CA ILE A 330 -8.36 0.52 3.35
C ILE A 330 -7.66 -0.56 2.49
N PHE A 331 -7.65 -1.82 2.93
CA PHE A 331 -6.83 -2.90 2.33
C PHE A 331 -7.10 -3.13 0.84
N LYS A 332 -8.35 -3.00 0.41
CA LYS A 332 -8.72 -3.15 -1.00
C LYS A 332 -8.19 -1.99 -1.84
N GLY A 333 -8.18 -0.79 -1.27
CA GLY A 333 -7.56 0.38 -1.89
C GLY A 333 -6.07 0.21 -2.13
N ILE A 334 -5.36 -0.34 -1.14
CA ILE A 334 -3.95 -0.68 -1.25
C ILE A 334 -3.74 -1.65 -2.42
N TYR A 335 -4.52 -2.72 -2.51
CA TYR A 335 -4.43 -3.65 -3.63
C TYR A 335 -4.54 -2.94 -4.99
N PHE A 336 -5.60 -2.16 -5.20
CA PHE A 336 -5.81 -1.49 -6.48
C PHE A 336 -4.77 -0.41 -6.79
N HIS A 337 -4.21 0.25 -5.77
CA HIS A 337 -3.10 1.19 -5.95
C HIS A 337 -1.85 0.49 -6.49
N HIS A 338 -1.45 -0.63 -5.91
CA HIS A 338 -0.26 -1.36 -6.37
C HIS A 338 -0.48 -2.09 -7.71
N LEU A 339 -1.70 -2.58 -7.97
CA LEU A 339 -2.07 -3.12 -9.30
C LEU A 339 -1.99 -2.04 -10.39
N ASP A 340 -2.44 -0.81 -10.09
CA ASP A 340 -2.35 0.32 -11.00
C ASP A 340 -0.89 0.63 -11.38
N ILE A 341 0.01 0.69 -10.39
CA ILE A 341 1.46 0.87 -10.62
C ILE A 341 2.02 -0.28 -11.46
N PHE A 342 1.68 -1.52 -11.12
CA PHE A 342 2.16 -2.68 -11.86
C PHE A 342 1.78 -2.62 -13.34
N CYS A 343 0.59 -2.10 -13.65
CA CYS A 343 0.04 -1.99 -15.00
C CYS A 343 0.39 -0.71 -15.77
N GLU A 344 1.28 0.15 -15.26
CA GLU A 344 1.80 1.28 -16.02
C GLU A 344 2.46 0.81 -17.33
N THR A 345 2.49 1.62 -18.39
CA THR A 345 3.12 1.20 -19.65
C THR A 345 4.62 0.96 -19.49
N LEU A 346 5.17 -0.08 -20.12
CA LEU A 346 6.61 -0.34 -20.08
C LEU A 346 7.36 0.59 -21.05
N PRO A 347 8.43 1.28 -20.61
CA PRO A 347 9.23 2.16 -21.48
C PRO A 347 9.93 1.37 -22.60
N THR A 348 9.78 1.77 -23.87
CA THR A 348 10.40 1.07 -25.02
C THR A 348 11.49 1.86 -25.74
N ARG A 349 11.59 3.18 -25.51
CA ARG A 349 12.50 4.08 -26.23
C ARG A 349 13.60 4.67 -25.36
N ALA A 350 13.24 5.07 -24.15
CA ALA A 350 14.15 5.67 -23.19
C ALA A 350 13.87 5.05 -21.82
N ALA A 351 14.94 4.80 -21.06
CA ALA A 351 14.84 4.39 -19.67
C ALA A 351 14.07 5.47 -18.86
N LEU A 352 13.33 5.07 -17.83
CA LEU A 352 12.64 6.01 -16.93
C LEU A 352 13.65 6.88 -16.18
N ILE A 353 14.76 6.25 -15.78
CA ILE A 353 15.92 6.86 -15.14
C ILE A 353 17.16 6.36 -15.87
N ASP A 354 17.90 7.29 -16.47
CA ASP A 354 19.08 7.00 -17.29
C ASP A 354 20.17 6.28 -16.47
N GLY A 355 20.72 5.19 -17.01
CA GLY A 355 21.72 4.36 -16.35
C GLY A 355 21.24 3.54 -15.14
N VAL A 356 19.99 3.70 -14.70
CA VAL A 356 19.42 3.01 -13.53
C VAL A 356 18.33 2.01 -13.92
N THR A 357 17.51 2.35 -14.92
CA THR A 357 16.39 1.50 -15.36
C THR A 357 16.57 0.95 -16.76
N PHE A 358 15.95 -0.20 -17.01
CA PHE A 358 15.92 -0.88 -18.29
C PHE A 358 14.71 -0.48 -19.13
N THR A 359 14.79 -0.75 -20.43
CA THR A 359 13.66 -0.62 -21.36
C THR A 359 13.13 -2.00 -21.75
N ALA A 360 11.83 -2.08 -22.04
CA ALA A 360 11.20 -3.26 -22.61
C ALA A 360 11.42 -3.32 -24.14
N SER A 361 11.48 -4.53 -24.69
CA SER A 361 11.26 -4.71 -26.12
C SER A 361 9.82 -4.32 -26.48
N PRO A 362 9.54 -3.91 -27.74
CA PRO A 362 8.18 -3.65 -28.19
C PRO A 362 7.22 -4.82 -27.94
N GLU A 363 7.70 -6.07 -28.08
CA GLU A 363 6.93 -7.28 -27.85
C GLU A 363 6.57 -7.46 -26.38
N LEU A 364 7.54 -7.30 -25.47
CA LEU A 364 7.30 -7.40 -24.02
C LEU A 364 6.34 -6.31 -23.56
N ALA A 365 6.48 -5.09 -24.06
CA ALA A 365 5.61 -3.98 -23.72
C ALA A 365 4.17 -4.22 -24.22
N ALA A 366 4.01 -4.77 -25.43
CA ALA A 366 2.70 -5.14 -25.97
C ALA A 366 2.06 -6.32 -25.21
N GLU A 367 2.85 -7.30 -24.77
CA GLU A 367 2.39 -8.41 -23.94
C GLU A 367 1.90 -7.92 -22.57
N HIS A 368 2.70 -7.08 -21.89
CA HIS A 368 2.34 -6.46 -20.63
C HIS A 368 1.04 -5.67 -20.73
N ALA A 369 0.94 -4.79 -21.75
CA ALA A 369 -0.29 -4.05 -22.04
C ALA A 369 -1.48 -4.99 -22.32
N GLY A 370 -1.26 -6.09 -23.05
CA GLY A 370 -2.26 -7.13 -23.29
C GLY A 370 -2.79 -7.77 -22.01
N LYS A 371 -1.89 -8.18 -21.11
CA LYS A 371 -2.22 -8.76 -19.79
C LYS A 371 -3.01 -7.78 -18.93
N CYS A 372 -2.51 -6.55 -18.77
CA CYS A 372 -3.19 -5.54 -17.95
C CYS A 372 -4.58 -5.17 -18.49
N ARG A 373 -4.76 -5.09 -19.81
CA ARG A 373 -6.10 -4.93 -20.40
C ARG A 373 -7.03 -6.09 -20.14
N ALA A 374 -6.53 -7.33 -20.07
CA ALA A 374 -7.36 -8.49 -19.75
C ALA A 374 -7.94 -8.42 -18.33
N TYR A 375 -7.28 -7.70 -17.40
CA TYR A 375 -7.78 -7.47 -16.04
C TYR A 375 -8.87 -6.39 -15.97
N LEU A 376 -8.91 -5.47 -16.94
CA LEU A 376 -9.78 -4.28 -16.93
C LEU A 376 -11.27 -4.57 -16.71
N PRO A 377 -11.89 -5.61 -17.29
CA PRO A 377 -13.29 -5.93 -17.02
C PRO A 377 -13.56 -6.20 -15.53
N TRP A 378 -12.66 -6.90 -14.84
CA TRP A 378 -12.74 -7.20 -13.41
C TRP A 378 -12.48 -5.95 -12.55
N ILE A 379 -11.47 -5.13 -12.91
CA ILE A 379 -11.20 -3.86 -12.22
C ILE A 379 -12.43 -2.93 -12.32
N ARG A 380 -13.03 -2.80 -13.51
CA ARG A 380 -14.25 -2.00 -13.71
C ARG A 380 -15.45 -2.58 -12.97
N HIS A 381 -15.52 -3.89 -12.78
CA HIS A 381 -16.58 -4.52 -12.00
C HIS A 381 -16.50 -4.08 -10.53
N ASN A 382 -15.31 -4.16 -9.92
CA ASN A 382 -15.06 -3.67 -8.56
C ASN A 382 -15.25 -2.15 -8.44
N ALA A 383 -14.81 -1.37 -9.42
CA ALA A 383 -15.03 0.09 -9.43
C ALA A 383 -16.52 0.45 -9.46
N ARG A 384 -17.33 -0.26 -10.24
CA ARG A 384 -18.79 -0.06 -10.28
C ARG A 384 -19.45 -0.44 -8.96
N ALA A 385 -19.01 -1.53 -8.33
CA ALA A 385 -19.50 -1.92 -7.01
C ALA A 385 -19.17 -0.85 -5.95
N ALA A 386 -17.92 -0.35 -5.93
CA ALA A 386 -17.53 0.75 -5.04
C ALA A 386 -18.32 2.04 -5.30
N LEU A 387 -18.62 2.38 -6.56
CA LEU A 387 -19.43 3.56 -6.89
C LEU A 387 -20.91 3.36 -6.52
N ALA A 388 -21.43 2.13 -6.56
CA ALA A 388 -22.82 1.82 -6.23
C ALA A 388 -23.13 2.01 -4.73
N THR A 389 -22.13 1.97 -3.85
CA THR A 389 -22.30 2.24 -2.40
C THR A 389 -22.42 3.72 -2.06
N ARG A 390 -22.29 4.62 -3.05
CA ARG A 390 -22.40 6.09 -2.84
C ARG A 390 -23.84 6.60 -2.71
N ASN A 391 -24.86 5.80 -3.01
CA ASN A 391 -26.25 6.22 -2.94
C ASN A 391 -26.90 5.88 -1.59
N ASP A 392 -28.01 6.55 -1.27
CA ASP A 392 -28.75 6.38 0.00
C ASP A 392 -29.48 5.03 0.11
N THR A 393 -29.47 4.21 -0.95
CA THR A 393 -30.09 2.86 -0.96
C THR A 393 -29.10 1.76 -0.59
N GLY A 394 -27.79 2.04 -0.68
CA GLY A 394 -26.69 1.13 -0.44
C GLY A 394 -26.66 -0.14 -1.30
N VAL A 395 -25.70 -1.01 -1.00
CA VAL A 395 -25.56 -2.34 -1.60
C VAL A 395 -25.61 -3.36 -0.47
N SER A 396 -26.57 -4.28 -0.51
CA SER A 396 -26.67 -5.34 0.49
C SER A 396 -25.60 -6.39 0.23
N TRP A 397 -24.74 -6.62 1.23
CA TRP A 397 -23.81 -7.75 1.23
C TRP A 397 -24.55 -9.06 1.53
N PRO A 398 -24.01 -10.22 1.10
CA PRO A 398 -24.54 -11.52 1.51
C PRO A 398 -24.49 -11.65 3.04
N ALA A 399 -25.59 -12.05 3.67
CA ALA A 399 -25.67 -12.16 5.13
C ALA A 399 -24.81 -13.29 5.74
N TYR A 400 -24.21 -14.15 4.91
CA TYR A 400 -23.44 -15.31 5.38
C TYR A 400 -21.94 -14.99 5.48
N ALA A 401 -21.44 -14.93 6.72
CA ALA A 401 -20.02 -14.88 7.02
C ALA A 401 -19.40 -16.29 6.86
N VAL A 402 -18.37 -16.39 6.03
CA VAL A 402 -17.61 -17.65 5.86
C VAL A 402 -16.58 -17.77 6.99
N PRO A 403 -16.39 -18.97 7.56
CA PRO A 403 -15.34 -19.18 8.55
C PRO A 403 -13.96 -18.88 7.95
N LYS A 404 -13.08 -18.31 8.77
CA LYS A 404 -11.66 -18.12 8.45
C LYS A 404 -10.99 -19.49 8.23
N PRO A 405 -9.90 -19.56 7.44
CA PRO A 405 -9.10 -20.78 7.32
C PRO A 405 -8.66 -21.34 8.68
N GLU A 406 -8.45 -22.65 8.76
CA GLU A 406 -7.89 -23.27 9.96
C GLU A 406 -6.46 -22.76 10.18
N GLY A 407 -6.11 -22.38 11.41
CA GLY A 407 -4.79 -21.78 11.71
C GLY A 407 -4.72 -20.26 11.52
N SER A 408 -5.83 -19.62 11.17
CA SER A 408 -5.92 -18.17 11.08
C SER A 408 -6.03 -17.48 12.44
N VAL A 409 -5.22 -16.45 12.65
CA VAL A 409 -5.35 -15.44 13.72
C VAL A 409 -5.55 -14.08 13.05
N ASP A 410 -6.70 -13.44 13.28
CA ASP A 410 -7.09 -12.17 12.63
C ASP A 410 -6.77 -10.99 13.54
N GLU A 411 -5.49 -10.74 13.75
CA GLU A 411 -4.98 -9.71 14.64
C GLU A 411 -5.40 -8.29 14.22
N LYS A 412 -5.73 -8.08 12.94
CA LYS A 412 -6.23 -6.79 12.42
C LYS A 412 -7.67 -6.50 12.87
N ASN A 413 -8.54 -7.51 12.98
CA ASN A 413 -9.91 -7.33 13.52
C ASN A 413 -10.02 -7.65 15.01
N GLU A 414 -9.16 -8.52 15.54
CA GLU A 414 -9.23 -9.09 16.87
C GLU A 414 -8.01 -8.66 17.72
N ALA A 415 -7.76 -7.35 17.84
CA ALA A 415 -6.58 -6.80 18.53
C ALA A 415 -6.30 -7.35 19.95
N TRP A 416 -7.30 -7.93 20.62
CA TRP A 416 -7.12 -8.59 21.91
C TRP A 416 -6.17 -9.79 21.84
N VAL A 417 -6.03 -10.47 20.69
CA VAL A 417 -5.13 -11.62 20.50
C VAL A 417 -3.65 -11.26 20.70
N LEU A 418 -3.29 -9.97 20.53
CA LEU A 418 -1.93 -9.48 20.76
C LEU A 418 -1.53 -9.53 22.24
N ASN A 419 -2.48 -9.73 23.16
CA ASN A 419 -2.21 -9.93 24.59
C ASN A 419 -2.01 -11.42 24.96
N GLU A 420 -2.19 -12.33 24.01
CA GLU A 420 -2.12 -13.77 24.22
C GLU A 420 -0.81 -14.36 23.67
N ALA A 421 -0.50 -15.61 24.00
CA ALA A 421 0.62 -16.29 23.36
C ALA A 421 0.27 -16.62 21.90
N PRO A 422 1.23 -16.57 20.95
CA PRO A 422 2.65 -16.23 21.14
C PRO A 422 2.94 -14.72 21.19
N TRP A 423 1.99 -13.87 20.79
CA TRP A 423 2.09 -12.41 20.62
C TRP A 423 2.50 -11.59 21.85
N LYS A 424 2.28 -12.13 23.04
CA LYS A 424 2.62 -11.48 24.31
C LYS A 424 4.01 -10.84 24.25
N CYS A 425 4.11 -9.56 24.61
CA CYS A 425 5.37 -8.82 24.70
C CYS A 425 6.43 -9.65 25.48
N ARG A 426 7.57 -9.95 24.83
CA ARG A 426 8.72 -10.64 25.45
C ARG A 426 9.97 -9.76 25.33
N GLY A 427 10.79 -9.71 26.38
CA GLY A 427 12.11 -9.05 26.36
C GLY A 427 12.19 -7.71 27.10
N TRP A 428 13.33 -7.02 26.94
CA TRP A 428 13.68 -5.80 27.70
C TRP A 428 12.68 -4.65 27.47
N HIS A 429 12.00 -4.63 26.31
CA HIS A 429 11.00 -3.62 25.95
C HIS A 429 9.70 -3.70 26.77
N CYS A 430 9.52 -4.76 27.58
CA CYS A 430 8.26 -5.08 28.27
C CYS A 430 8.28 -4.82 29.79
N HIS A 431 9.30 -4.15 30.35
CA HIS A 431 9.40 -3.93 31.80
C HIS A 431 8.50 -2.79 32.34
N GLU A 432 7.72 -3.09 33.38
CA GLU A 432 6.92 -2.13 34.15
C GLU A 432 7.81 -1.02 34.77
N GLY A 433 7.48 0.24 34.49
CA GLY A 433 8.27 1.42 34.84
C GLY A 433 8.75 2.23 33.63
N ARG A 434 8.65 1.66 32.42
CA ARG A 434 8.68 2.38 31.13
C ARG A 434 7.35 2.25 30.38
N GLN A 435 6.25 2.37 31.13
CA GLN A 435 4.87 2.50 30.62
C GLN A 435 4.65 3.87 29.91
N GLY A 436 5.58 4.23 29.05
CA GLY A 436 5.46 5.25 28.00
C GLY A 436 5.83 4.68 26.62
N SER A 437 6.29 3.42 26.54
CA SER A 437 6.36 2.70 25.27
C SER A 437 4.93 2.38 24.81
N ARG A 438 4.57 2.93 23.66
CA ARG A 438 3.27 2.90 22.98
C ARG A 438 2.75 1.49 22.62
N ALA A 439 3.39 0.40 23.06
CA ALA A 439 2.90 -0.97 22.89
C ALA A 439 1.48 -1.17 23.48
N GLY A 440 1.12 -0.48 24.57
CA GLY A 440 -0.23 -0.50 25.12
C GLY A 440 -1.26 0.38 24.38
N ALA A 441 -0.80 1.32 23.55
CA ALA A 441 -1.67 2.18 22.74
C ALA A 441 -1.98 1.54 21.37
N LEU A 442 -1.13 0.63 20.89
CA LEU A 442 -1.39 -0.21 19.71
C LEU A 442 -2.58 -1.18 19.90
N VAL A 443 -2.99 -1.43 21.14
CA VAL A 443 -4.12 -2.33 21.49
C VAL A 443 -5.44 -1.57 21.66
N ALA A 444 -5.43 -0.24 21.73
CA ALA A 444 -6.64 0.56 21.79
C ALA A 444 -7.16 0.86 20.37
N GLY A 445 -7.41 -0.19 19.59
CA GLY A 445 -8.35 -0.07 18.48
C GLY A 445 -9.64 0.52 19.04
N ASN A 446 -10.07 1.67 18.51
CA ASN A 446 -11.33 2.28 18.90
C ASN A 446 -12.41 1.20 18.86
N LEU A 447 -12.92 0.83 20.04
CA LEU A 447 -13.99 -0.15 20.19
C LEU A 447 -15.09 0.16 19.18
N MET A 448 -15.47 -0.86 18.41
CA MET A 448 -16.57 -0.79 17.44
C MET A 448 -17.73 0.02 18.03
N ARG A 449 -18.05 1.13 17.38
CA ARG A 449 -19.22 1.94 17.74
C ARG A 449 -20.43 1.02 17.59
N ALA A 450 -21.16 0.78 18.68
CA ALA A 450 -22.29 -0.12 18.69
C ALA A 450 -23.27 0.21 17.55
N ARG A 451 -23.77 -0.83 16.87
CA ARG A 451 -24.78 -0.75 15.80
C ARG A 451 -25.78 0.37 16.10
N SER A 452 -25.78 1.43 15.29
CA SER A 452 -26.85 2.41 15.33
C SER A 452 -28.11 1.72 14.81
N ALA A 453 -28.99 1.30 15.72
CA ALA A 453 -30.28 0.67 15.41
C ALA A 453 -31.27 1.60 14.66
N ARG A 454 -30.79 2.74 14.14
CA ARG A 454 -31.58 3.78 13.48
C ARG A 454 -31.18 4.08 12.04
N SER A 455 -30.08 3.54 11.50
CA SER A 455 -29.80 3.75 10.07
C SER A 455 -30.64 2.79 9.23
N ARG A 456 -31.27 3.34 8.18
CA ARG A 456 -31.94 2.57 7.11
C ARG A 456 -31.00 2.32 5.93
N ASP A 457 -29.81 2.92 5.95
CA ASP A 457 -28.78 2.75 4.93
C ASP A 457 -27.91 1.55 5.31
N VAL A 458 -27.91 0.52 4.46
CA VAL A 458 -27.10 -0.70 4.66
C VAL A 458 -25.60 -0.41 4.63
N ASN A 459 -25.17 0.73 4.07
CA ASN A 459 -23.77 1.16 4.07
C ASN A 459 -23.30 1.70 5.44
N ASP A 460 -24.20 1.86 6.42
CA ASP A 460 -23.85 2.31 7.77
C ASP A 460 -23.70 1.14 8.76
N GLU A 461 -23.77 -0.12 8.28
CA GLU A 461 -23.46 -1.29 9.09
C GLU A 461 -21.94 -1.35 9.43
N GLY A 462 -21.61 -1.88 10.61
CA GLY A 462 -20.24 -1.89 11.12
C GLY A 462 -19.72 -0.48 11.40
N ARG A 463 -18.56 -0.13 10.82
CA ARG A 463 -17.96 1.22 10.85
C ARG A 463 -18.58 2.19 9.82
N GLY A 464 -19.31 1.67 8.84
CA GLY A 464 -19.97 2.43 7.79
C GLY A 464 -19.01 3.10 6.79
N ARG A 465 -19.48 4.17 6.13
CA ARG A 465 -18.68 5.00 5.22
C ARG A 465 -17.67 5.85 5.99
N THR A 466 -16.39 5.48 5.88
CA THR A 466 -15.26 6.19 6.47
C THR A 466 -14.32 6.72 5.38
N VAL A 467 -13.30 7.50 5.78
CA VAL A 467 -12.28 7.97 4.82
C VAL A 467 -11.52 6.81 4.18
N GLU A 468 -11.31 5.70 4.90
CA GLU A 468 -10.69 4.48 4.38
C GLU A 468 -11.51 3.87 3.24
N THR A 469 -12.82 3.75 3.43
CA THR A 469 -13.71 3.21 2.37
C THR A 469 -13.77 4.13 1.15
N GLN A 470 -13.66 5.45 1.35
CA GLN A 470 -13.58 6.42 0.26
C GLN A 470 -12.24 6.34 -0.47
N GLY A 471 -11.12 6.22 0.26
CA GLY A 471 -9.79 5.98 -0.29
C GLY A 471 -9.74 4.70 -1.13
N SER A 472 -10.30 3.60 -0.61
CA SER A 472 -10.47 2.35 -1.36
C SER A 472 -11.27 2.54 -2.65
N GLY A 473 -12.36 3.31 -2.59
CA GLY A 473 -13.15 3.67 -3.77
C GLY A 473 -12.36 4.49 -4.81
N VAL A 474 -11.59 5.49 -4.36
CA VAL A 474 -10.74 6.31 -5.23
C VAL A 474 -9.67 5.45 -5.91
N ALA A 475 -9.00 4.57 -5.16
CA ALA A 475 -7.95 3.70 -5.70
C ALA A 475 -8.46 2.78 -6.81
N VAL A 476 -9.61 2.11 -6.62
CA VAL A 476 -10.17 1.22 -7.66
C VAL A 476 -10.70 1.99 -8.87
N VAL A 477 -11.27 3.18 -8.68
CA VAL A 477 -11.73 4.03 -9.78
C VAL A 477 -10.55 4.57 -10.58
N LYS A 478 -9.48 5.00 -9.91
CA LYS A 478 -8.21 5.38 -10.52
C LYS A 478 -7.63 4.23 -11.35
N ALA A 479 -7.49 3.04 -10.77
CA ALA A 479 -7.01 1.86 -11.48
C ALA A 479 -7.87 1.54 -12.73
N ALA A 480 -9.21 1.61 -12.61
CA ALA A 480 -10.13 1.37 -13.73
C ALA A 480 -9.98 2.39 -14.87
N TYR A 481 -9.66 3.64 -14.54
CA TYR A 481 -9.42 4.71 -15.51
C TYR A 481 -8.06 4.53 -16.18
N ASN A 482 -7.00 4.33 -15.40
CA ASN A 482 -5.61 4.25 -15.84
C ASN A 482 -5.36 3.04 -16.75
N VAL A 483 -5.74 1.84 -16.29
CA VAL A 483 -5.62 0.62 -17.10
C VAL A 483 -6.48 0.72 -18.36
N GLY A 484 -7.59 1.45 -18.31
CA GLY A 484 -8.44 1.73 -19.46
C GLY A 484 -7.82 2.64 -20.52
N ARG A 485 -6.72 3.34 -20.22
CA ARG A 485 -6.02 4.24 -21.16
C ARG A 485 -4.81 3.62 -21.85
N ILE A 486 -4.43 2.40 -21.50
CA ILE A 486 -3.27 1.70 -22.10
C ILE A 486 -3.38 1.61 -23.65
N ASP A 487 -4.58 1.71 -24.22
CA ASP A 487 -4.83 1.64 -25.68
C ASP A 487 -4.34 2.85 -26.49
N TRP A 488 -4.09 4.02 -25.89
CA TRP A 488 -3.73 5.23 -26.64
C TRP A 488 -2.26 5.28 -27.11
N HIS A 489 -1.42 4.33 -26.71
CA HIS A 489 0.04 4.38 -26.95
C HIS A 489 0.56 3.38 -27.99
N TYR A 490 -0.29 2.51 -28.54
CA TYR A 490 0.09 1.45 -29.51
C TYR A 490 -0.78 1.40 -30.77
N GLY A 491 -1.61 2.42 -31.01
CA GLY A 491 -2.47 2.56 -32.19
C GLY A 491 -1.84 3.36 -33.32
#